data_AF-A0A1I1I4A3-F1
#
_entry.id   AF-A0A1I1I4A3-F1
#
_cell.length_a   1.000
_cell.length_b   1.000
_cell.length_c   1.000
_cell.angle_alpha   90.00
_cell.angle_beta   90.00
_cell.angle_gamma   90.00
#
_symmetry.space_group_name_H-M   'P 1'
#
loop_
_entity.id
_entity.type
_entity.pdbx_description
1 polymer ?
#
loop_
_entity_poly.entity_id
_entity_poly.type
_entity_poly.pdbx_seq_one_letter_code
_entity_poly.pdbx_strand_id
1 'polypeptide(L)'
;MKKKGIIIFSVLVAILAVLTIAYAVLKHNETPNRVLYNIYSDIAMWGIVVWQIVVIAFGILLWIKVFRNVPRPALYIGRGMTVVFCLWAILFLAGKWLALAFDDTDSVVMERDRLLLVKNIGYNDEISYSIWSKDGFFYRKLEIDIGYYADSVAEGVFYSYVNGFADNTGIDLSAFNEEEVKTAETKKREYELLNKFIEITEDTYPEKFQRGLYWQEKDCADNSIGTTQVPIIDEYGTQDMSWFCENICDWLKECLEKVPYEDAPWLYKEISIAMPSVSGSFDPSPYISGKYDRDALYEALYDFVDGKLTSADYPVKNQSYGMLEFVDNGGDEYLQSIEPDCTYTTKDGIIYGMLPVDRAAGSNYYCLVAYKKVGGKPSEVNENPFNGMGGEAKWIEFIDDTNLGFACLTYSGGDEGMLFRTEDGGKSFVQVNYPSAKVKLSDGTIYNPFVIPEKVWVEEGNLYLLAGQSPWSGDYYSEALGKHPSGLYVSHDDGMSFEYVGEQ
;
A
#
# COMPACT_ATOMS: atom_id res chain seq x y z
N MET A 1 -11.51 15.63 60.55
CA MET A 1 -11.02 16.70 59.65
C MET A 1 -11.98 17.88 59.77
N LYS A 2 -11.54 19.14 59.96
CA LYS A 2 -12.49 20.27 60.02
C LYS A 2 -13.20 20.40 58.66
N LYS A 3 -14.52 20.63 58.67
CA LYS A 3 -15.41 20.74 57.48
C LYS A 3 -14.81 21.54 56.32
N LYS A 4 -14.02 22.58 56.63
CA LYS A 4 -13.29 23.42 55.66
C LYS A 4 -12.27 22.66 54.79
N GLY A 5 -11.57 21.65 55.33
CA GLY A 5 -10.56 20.90 54.58
C GLY A 5 -11.16 19.95 53.54
N ILE A 6 -12.36 19.42 53.81
CA ILE A 6 -13.10 18.58 52.85
C ILE A 6 -13.62 19.45 51.70
N ILE A 7 -14.13 20.65 52.01
CA ILE A 7 -14.64 21.59 50.99
C ILE A 7 -13.52 22.07 50.07
N ILE A 8 -12.37 22.47 50.61
CA ILE A 8 -11.21 22.89 49.79
C ILE A 8 -10.74 21.74 48.89
N PHE A 9 -10.74 20.51 49.39
CA PHE A 9 -10.35 19.34 48.61
C PHE A 9 -11.37 19.03 47.50
N SER A 10 -12.67 19.07 47.77
CA SER A 10 -13.70 18.87 46.75
C SER A 10 -13.64 19.93 45.65
N VAL A 11 -13.31 21.18 46.00
CA VAL A 11 -13.09 22.25 45.01
C VAL A 11 -11.85 21.98 44.15
N LEU A 12 -10.75 21.51 44.74
CA LEU A 12 -9.55 21.14 43.98
C LEU A 12 -9.81 19.96 43.04
N VAL A 13 -10.52 18.93 43.49
CA VAL A 13 -10.92 17.77 42.66
C VAL A 13 -11.80 18.23 41.49
N ALA A 14 -12.73 19.15 41.72
CA ALA A 14 -13.60 19.68 40.66
C ALA A 14 -12.82 20.51 39.63
N ILE A 15 -11.88 21.37 40.07
CA ILE A 15 -11.01 22.14 39.17
C ILE A 15 -10.16 21.19 38.31
N LEU A 16 -9.63 20.12 38.90
CA LEU A 16 -8.80 19.15 38.20
C LEU A 16 -9.59 18.27 37.23
N ALA A 17 -10.83 17.86 37.55
CA ALA A 17 -11.71 17.18 36.62
C ALA A 17 -12.05 18.05 35.40
N VAL A 18 -12.26 19.34 35.60
CA VAL A 18 -12.47 20.31 34.50
C VAL A 18 -11.22 20.43 33.62
N LEU A 19 -10.01 20.45 34.21
CA LEU A 19 -8.75 20.45 33.45
C LEU A 19 -8.56 19.15 32.65
N THR A 20 -8.93 17.99 33.19
CA THR A 20 -8.87 16.71 32.46
C THR A 20 -9.89 16.64 31.32
N ILE A 21 -11.11 17.17 31.51
CA ILE A 21 -12.11 17.24 30.44
C ILE A 21 -11.67 18.25 29.37
N ALA A 22 -11.15 19.41 29.75
CA ALA A 22 -10.58 20.37 28.82
C ALA A 22 -9.42 19.75 28.02
N TYR A 23 -8.57 18.93 28.64
CA TYR A 23 -7.54 18.15 27.96
C TYR A 23 -8.12 17.14 26.95
N ALA A 24 -9.14 16.38 27.32
CA ALA A 24 -9.78 15.42 26.38
C ALA A 24 -10.44 16.14 25.19
N VAL A 25 -11.02 17.32 25.42
CA VAL A 25 -11.62 18.15 24.37
C VAL A 25 -10.54 18.80 23.49
N LEU A 26 -9.41 19.25 24.06
CA LEU A 26 -8.29 19.83 23.32
C LEU A 26 -7.45 18.78 22.57
N LYS A 27 -7.33 17.56 23.08
CA LYS A 27 -6.71 16.44 22.34
C LYS A 27 -7.56 16.04 21.12
N HIS A 28 -8.87 16.21 21.19
CA HIS A 28 -9.78 15.97 20.07
C HIS A 28 -9.94 17.15 19.11
N ASN A 29 -9.55 18.37 19.52
CA ASN A 29 -9.65 19.56 18.69
C ASN A 29 -8.26 20.05 18.31
N GLU A 30 -7.89 19.84 17.05
CA GLU A 30 -6.61 20.23 16.46
C GLU A 30 -6.35 21.73 16.65
N THR A 31 -5.23 22.06 17.31
CA THR A 31 -4.77 23.44 17.40
C THR A 31 -3.83 23.74 16.23
N PRO A 32 -4.02 24.85 15.49
CA PRO A 32 -3.22 25.15 14.30
C PRO A 32 -1.77 25.56 14.58
N ASN A 33 -1.29 25.49 15.83
CA ASN A 33 0.04 25.97 16.23
C ASN A 33 0.77 24.96 17.12
N ARG A 34 1.90 24.45 16.62
CA ARG A 34 2.78 23.43 17.24
C ARG A 34 3.38 23.87 18.56
N VAL A 35 3.75 25.15 18.69
CA VAL A 35 4.32 25.68 19.94
C VAL A 35 3.26 25.68 21.04
N LEU A 36 2.03 26.04 20.70
CA LEU A 36 0.89 25.94 21.60
C LEU A 36 0.57 24.48 21.94
N TYR A 37 0.54 23.59 20.95
CA TYR A 37 0.36 22.14 21.18
C TYR A 37 1.38 21.57 22.17
N ASN A 38 2.67 21.84 21.96
CA ASN A 38 3.75 21.38 22.84
C ASN A 38 3.64 22.01 24.24
N ILE A 39 3.38 23.31 24.35
CA ILE A 39 3.20 23.98 25.64
C ILE A 39 1.97 23.42 26.38
N TYR A 40 0.86 23.15 25.69
CA TYR A 40 -0.33 22.56 26.29
C TYR A 40 -0.08 21.12 26.74
N SER A 41 0.63 20.32 25.94
CA SER A 41 1.05 18.97 26.29
C SER A 41 1.95 18.98 27.53
N ASP A 42 2.96 19.85 27.56
CA ASP A 42 3.88 20.00 28.70
C ASP A 42 3.16 20.46 29.98
N ILE A 43 2.33 21.51 29.90
CA ILE A 43 1.56 22.01 31.05
C ILE A 43 0.61 20.93 31.57
N ALA A 44 -0.02 20.16 30.67
CA ALA A 44 -0.90 19.06 31.03
C ALA A 44 -0.13 17.90 31.71
N MET A 45 1.04 17.53 31.18
CA MET A 45 1.92 16.52 31.78
C MET A 45 2.34 16.92 33.20
N TRP A 46 2.79 18.16 33.39
CA TRP A 46 3.14 18.66 34.72
C TRP A 46 1.91 18.72 35.64
N GLY A 47 0.73 19.02 35.11
CA GLY A 47 -0.53 18.95 35.84
C GLY A 47 -0.87 17.55 36.37
N ILE A 48 -0.65 16.51 35.57
CA ILE A 48 -0.88 15.10 35.95
C ILE A 48 0.14 14.66 37.01
N VAL A 49 1.42 15.02 36.87
CA VAL A 49 2.45 14.70 37.86
C VAL A 49 2.14 15.37 39.21
N VAL A 50 1.76 16.64 39.19
CA VAL A 50 1.33 17.37 40.40
C VAL A 50 0.10 16.71 41.03
N TRP A 51 -0.86 16.26 40.22
CA TRP A 51 -2.04 15.53 40.71
C TRP A 51 -1.68 14.23 41.45
N GLN A 52 -0.76 13.43 40.90
CA GLN A 52 -0.32 12.19 41.54
C GLN A 52 0.40 12.45 42.87
N ILE A 53 1.26 13.49 42.92
CA ILE A 53 1.92 13.91 44.17
C ILE A 53 0.89 14.29 45.23
N VAL A 54 -0.15 15.03 44.85
CA VAL A 54 -1.23 15.46 45.76
C VAL A 54 -2.03 14.26 46.28
N VAL A 55 -2.38 13.29 45.41
CA VAL A 55 -3.12 12.07 45.80
C VAL A 55 -2.29 11.21 46.76
N ILE A 56 -0.99 11.02 46.49
CA ILE A 56 -0.08 10.25 47.34
C ILE A 56 0.10 10.95 48.71
N ALA A 57 0.39 12.25 48.72
CA ALA A 57 0.56 13.02 49.95
C ALA A 57 -0.72 12.99 50.81
N PHE A 58 -1.89 13.09 50.19
CA PHE A 58 -3.17 13.00 50.88
C PHE A 58 -3.43 11.59 51.45
N GLY A 59 -3.13 10.53 50.67
CA GLY A 59 -3.21 9.14 51.13
C GLY A 59 -2.34 8.89 52.36
N ILE A 60 -1.10 9.40 52.37
CA ILE A 60 -0.18 9.32 53.51
C ILE A 60 -0.73 10.09 54.73
N LEU A 61 -1.21 11.32 54.54
CA LEU A 61 -1.77 12.13 55.64
C LEU A 61 -3.03 11.50 56.24
N LEU A 62 -3.88 10.89 55.42
CA LEU A 62 -5.08 10.20 55.85
C LEU A 62 -4.74 8.92 56.61
N TRP A 63 -3.73 8.17 56.14
CA TRP A 63 -3.19 7.01 56.83
C TRP A 63 -2.60 7.35 58.20
N ILE A 64 -1.71 8.35 58.27
CA ILE A 64 -1.10 8.82 59.53
C ILE A 64 -2.17 9.23 60.54
N LYS A 65 -3.27 9.86 60.09
CA LYS A 65 -4.30 10.40 60.96
C LYS A 65 -5.32 9.37 61.43
N VAL A 66 -5.64 8.39 60.59
CA VAL A 66 -6.58 7.31 60.92
C VAL A 66 -5.93 6.25 61.81
N PHE A 67 -4.64 5.97 61.64
CA PHE A 67 -3.95 4.89 62.37
C PHE A 67 -3.14 5.34 63.59
N ARG A 68 -3.10 6.65 63.90
CA ARG A 68 -2.28 7.23 65.00
C ARG A 68 -2.54 6.62 66.38
N ASN A 69 -3.74 6.07 66.62
CA ASN A 69 -4.18 5.60 67.94
C ASN A 69 -4.54 4.10 67.95
N VAL A 70 -4.12 3.30 66.96
CA VAL A 70 -4.44 1.87 66.88
C VAL A 70 -3.31 1.04 67.51
N PRO A 71 -3.56 0.28 68.60
CA PRO A 71 -2.54 -0.57 69.21
C PRO A 71 -2.24 -1.78 68.32
N ARG A 72 -0.96 -2.05 68.05
CA ARG A 72 -0.44 -3.14 67.19
C ARG A 72 -0.88 -3.05 65.71
N PRO A 73 -0.39 -2.05 64.96
CA PRO A 73 -0.69 -1.87 63.54
C PRO A 73 -0.26 -3.06 62.66
N ALA A 74 0.73 -3.83 63.11
CA ALA A 74 1.23 -5.03 62.41
C ALA A 74 0.24 -6.22 62.38
N LEU A 75 -0.86 -6.23 63.16
CA LEU A 75 -1.86 -7.31 63.03
C LEU A 75 -2.92 -7.03 61.94
N TYR A 76 -2.96 -5.81 61.40
CA TYR A 76 -3.88 -5.41 60.32
C TYR A 76 -3.20 -5.37 58.94
N ILE A 77 -2.12 -6.15 58.78
CA ILE A 77 -1.35 -6.26 57.53
C ILE A 77 -2.24 -6.63 56.33
N GLY A 78 -3.37 -7.35 56.53
CA GLY A 78 -4.34 -7.62 55.47
C GLY A 78 -5.02 -6.38 54.86
N ARG A 79 -5.15 -5.28 55.61
CA ARG A 79 -5.69 -3.99 55.11
C ARG A 79 -4.59 -2.97 54.76
N GLY A 80 -3.42 -3.10 55.37
CA GLY A 80 -2.20 -2.40 54.94
C GLY A 80 -1.76 -2.87 53.54
N MET A 81 -1.93 -4.15 53.24
CA MET A 81 -1.75 -4.71 51.90
C MET A 81 -2.66 -4.04 50.88
N THR A 82 -3.87 -3.60 51.22
CA THR A 82 -4.73 -2.87 50.28
C THR A 82 -4.18 -1.48 49.97
N VAL A 83 -3.58 -0.80 50.95
CA VAL A 83 -2.93 0.51 50.73
C VAL A 83 -1.61 0.33 49.98
N VAL A 84 -0.85 -0.73 50.27
CA VAL A 84 0.38 -1.09 49.54
C VAL A 84 0.06 -1.56 48.13
N PHE A 85 -1.01 -2.34 47.90
CA PHE A 85 -1.51 -2.72 46.57
C PHE A 85 -2.09 -1.53 45.83
N CYS A 86 -2.80 -0.62 46.48
CA CYS A 86 -3.24 0.61 45.85
C CYS A 86 -2.05 1.52 45.53
N LEU A 87 -1.04 1.62 46.40
CA LEU A 87 0.20 2.34 46.10
C LEU A 87 1.01 1.66 45.00
N TRP A 88 1.06 0.34 44.97
CA TRP A 88 1.69 -0.45 43.89
C TRP A 88 0.91 -0.33 42.59
N ALA A 89 -0.42 -0.35 42.63
CA ALA A 89 -1.27 -0.15 41.46
C ALA A 89 -1.18 1.30 40.97
N ILE A 90 -1.08 2.28 41.87
CA ILE A 90 -0.83 3.69 41.54
C ILE A 90 0.59 3.88 41.01
N LEU A 91 1.60 3.19 41.54
CA LEU A 91 2.98 3.24 41.04
C LEU A 91 3.17 2.46 39.74
N PHE A 92 2.42 1.37 39.53
CA PHE A 92 2.40 0.59 38.30
C PHE A 92 1.63 1.33 37.21
N LEU A 93 0.48 1.92 37.54
CA LEU A 93 -0.22 2.86 36.68
C LEU A 93 0.67 4.08 36.44
N ALA A 94 1.31 4.67 37.45
CA ALA A 94 2.22 5.80 37.27
C ALA A 94 3.45 5.43 36.43
N GLY A 95 3.95 4.20 36.52
CA GLY A 95 5.03 3.69 35.65
C GLY A 95 4.57 3.46 34.23
N LYS A 96 3.36 2.93 34.02
CA LYS A 96 2.68 2.83 32.71
C LYS A 96 2.35 4.22 32.13
N TRP A 97 1.98 5.17 32.97
CA TRP A 97 1.68 6.57 32.63
C TRP A 97 2.95 7.42 32.44
N LEU A 98 4.05 7.10 33.14
CA LEU A 98 5.37 7.67 32.86
C LEU A 98 5.93 7.10 31.56
N ALA A 99 5.77 5.80 31.31
CA ALA A 99 6.09 5.21 30.00
C ALA A 99 5.27 5.89 28.88
N LEU A 100 3.96 6.08 29.07
CA LEU A 100 3.11 6.92 28.21
C LEU A 100 3.61 8.37 28.03
N ALA A 101 4.33 8.94 29.01
CA ALA A 101 4.83 10.32 28.98
C ALA A 101 6.26 10.43 28.42
N PHE A 102 6.97 9.32 28.26
CA PHE A 102 8.35 9.26 27.78
C PHE A 102 8.52 8.46 26.48
N ASP A 103 7.49 7.75 25.99
CA ASP A 103 7.48 7.06 24.69
C ASP A 103 7.07 7.92 23.49
N ASP A 104 6.42 9.08 23.72
CA ASP A 104 6.08 10.02 22.64
C ASP A 104 7.37 10.68 22.11
N THR A 105 8.03 9.98 21.20
CA THR A 105 9.21 10.47 20.49
C THR A 105 8.78 10.99 19.13
N ASP A 106 8.29 12.22 19.10
CA ASP A 106 8.14 12.98 17.86
C ASP A 106 9.52 13.13 17.23
N SER A 107 9.72 12.45 16.10
CA SER A 107 10.94 12.56 15.32
C SER A 107 10.62 13.16 13.97
N VAL A 108 11.41 14.15 13.56
CA VAL A 108 11.38 14.64 12.19
C VAL A 108 12.04 13.56 11.34
N VAL A 109 11.24 12.86 10.54
CA VAL A 109 11.72 11.80 9.65
C VAL A 109 12.19 12.40 8.34
N MET A 110 11.52 13.47 7.89
CA MET A 110 11.88 14.16 6.66
C MET A 110 11.64 15.66 6.77
N GLU A 111 12.52 16.44 6.15
CA GLU A 111 12.41 17.89 6.06
C GLU A 111 12.70 18.32 4.62
N ARG A 112 11.80 19.08 4.03
CA ARG A 112 11.99 19.66 2.69
C ARG A 112 11.18 20.94 2.55
N ASP A 113 11.82 21.96 1.97
CA ASP A 113 11.31 23.35 1.90
C ASP A 113 10.88 23.93 3.26
N ARG A 114 9.60 24.31 3.40
CA ARG A 114 9.01 24.81 4.64
C ARG A 114 8.21 23.75 5.40
N LEU A 115 8.23 22.48 4.98
CA LEU A 115 7.44 21.41 5.61
C LEU A 115 8.33 20.36 6.31
N LEU A 116 7.74 19.68 7.28
CA LEU A 116 8.32 18.67 8.15
C LEU A 116 7.38 17.47 8.20
N LEU A 117 7.88 16.28 7.90
CA LEU A 117 7.22 15.01 8.20
C LEU A 117 7.64 14.58 9.59
N VAL A 118 6.69 14.52 10.49
CA VAL A 118 6.90 14.12 11.88
C VAL A 118 6.27 12.76 12.10
N LYS A 119 7.09 11.78 12.46
CA LYS A 119 6.63 10.48 12.92
C LYS A 119 6.40 10.56 14.41
N ASN A 120 5.19 10.22 14.83
CA ASN A 120 4.78 10.04 16.20
C ASN A 120 4.62 8.55 16.45
N ILE A 121 5.29 8.04 17.48
CA ILE A 121 5.19 6.65 17.91
C ILE A 121 4.36 6.65 19.19
N GLY A 122 3.12 6.15 19.07
CA GLY A 122 2.17 6.07 20.17
C GLY A 122 2.35 4.83 21.05
N TYR A 123 1.50 4.74 22.07
CA TYR A 123 1.56 3.79 23.20
C TYR A 123 1.55 2.28 22.84
N ASN A 124 1.18 1.91 21.61
CA ASN A 124 1.05 0.51 21.17
C ASN A 124 1.98 0.17 19.98
N ASP A 125 3.06 0.93 19.78
CA ASP A 125 3.79 0.97 18.49
C ASP A 125 2.87 1.42 17.34
N GLU A 126 1.77 2.12 17.67
CA GLU A 126 0.92 2.79 16.69
C GLU A 126 1.71 3.95 16.09
N ILE A 127 2.10 3.80 14.85
CA ILE A 127 2.84 4.80 14.12
C ILE A 127 1.83 5.73 13.46
N SER A 128 1.95 7.02 13.73
CA SER A 128 1.22 8.04 12.97
C SER A 128 2.21 9.06 12.42
N TYR A 129 1.88 9.64 11.28
CA TYR A 129 2.67 10.71 10.70
C TYR A 129 1.87 12.00 10.72
N SER A 130 2.56 13.12 10.79
CA SER A 130 1.93 14.43 10.66
C SER A 130 2.82 15.37 9.88
N ILE A 131 2.20 16.19 9.06
CA ILE A 131 2.88 17.18 8.24
C ILE A 131 2.70 18.54 8.92
N TRP A 132 3.83 19.22 9.14
CA TRP A 132 3.88 20.54 9.78
C TRP A 132 4.68 21.49 8.93
N SER A 133 4.40 22.80 9.00
CA SER A 133 5.39 23.78 8.55
C SER A 133 6.51 23.99 9.57
N LYS A 134 7.65 24.49 9.09
CA LYS A 134 8.75 24.99 9.92
C LYS A 134 8.31 26.12 10.86
N ASP A 135 7.32 26.89 10.44
CA ASP A 135 6.72 27.96 11.24
C ASP A 135 5.72 27.40 12.28
N GLY A 136 5.49 26.09 12.30
CA GLY A 136 4.71 25.39 13.31
C GLY A 136 3.22 25.27 13.01
N PHE A 137 2.78 25.47 11.76
CA PHE A 137 1.39 25.24 11.36
C PHE A 137 1.14 23.76 11.08
N PHE A 138 0.01 23.25 11.57
CA PHE A 138 -0.43 21.88 11.32
C PHE A 138 -1.08 21.79 9.95
N TYR A 139 -0.60 20.87 9.10
CA TYR A 139 -1.16 20.64 7.77
C TYR A 139 -2.10 19.45 7.76
N ARG A 140 -1.61 18.29 8.24
CA ARG A 140 -2.38 17.04 8.20
C ARG A 140 -1.81 16.00 9.15
N LYS A 141 -2.67 15.13 9.67
CA LYS A 141 -2.31 13.86 10.29
C LYS A 141 -2.58 12.74 9.30
N LEU A 142 -1.61 11.85 9.14
CA LEU A 142 -1.69 10.61 8.39
C LEU A 142 -1.77 9.49 9.44
N GLU A 143 -2.97 9.00 9.69
CA GLU A 143 -3.17 7.80 10.52
C GLU A 143 -2.99 6.58 9.61
N ILE A 144 -1.77 6.06 9.56
CA ILE A 144 -1.42 4.95 8.66
C ILE A 144 -1.15 3.71 9.51
N ASP A 145 -2.09 2.77 9.56
CA ASP A 145 -1.88 1.45 10.17
C ASP A 145 -1.59 0.40 9.06
N ILE A 146 -0.39 0.44 8.48
CA ILE A 146 0.02 -0.47 7.38
C ILE A 146 1.24 -1.33 7.72
N GLY A 147 1.55 -1.51 9.00
CA GLY A 147 2.69 -2.32 9.43
C GLY A 147 4.04 -1.84 8.86
N TYR A 148 4.87 -2.76 8.35
CA TYR A 148 6.27 -2.49 7.96
C TYR A 148 6.48 -1.43 6.86
N TYR A 149 5.43 -1.07 6.10
CA TYR A 149 5.53 -0.12 4.97
C TYR A 149 5.09 1.31 5.32
N ALA A 150 4.73 1.58 6.58
CA ALA A 150 4.20 2.87 7.03
C ALA A 150 5.13 4.05 6.72
N ASP A 151 6.45 3.86 6.87
CA ASP A 151 7.45 4.88 6.57
C ASP A 151 7.46 5.24 5.07
N SER A 152 7.48 4.25 4.16
CA SER A 152 7.56 4.52 2.71
C SER A 152 6.32 5.18 2.13
N VAL A 153 5.12 4.85 2.62
CA VAL A 153 3.87 5.48 2.20
C VAL A 153 3.77 6.91 2.72
N ALA A 154 4.12 7.14 4.00
CA ALA A 154 4.15 8.47 4.58
C ALA A 154 5.16 9.40 3.89
N GLU A 155 6.32 8.87 3.49
CA GLU A 155 7.32 9.60 2.72
C GLU A 155 6.82 9.94 1.31
N GLY A 156 6.14 9.01 0.62
CA GLY A 156 5.50 9.26 -0.67
C GLY A 156 4.45 10.39 -0.62
N VAL A 157 3.59 10.36 0.39
CA VAL A 157 2.58 11.40 0.66
C VAL A 157 3.26 12.72 1.07
N PHE A 158 4.33 12.69 1.86
CA PHE A 158 5.05 13.91 2.19
C PHE A 158 5.72 14.54 0.96
N TYR A 159 6.28 13.74 0.06
CA TYR A 159 6.83 14.25 -1.20
C TYR A 159 5.75 14.82 -2.12
N SER A 160 4.52 14.32 -2.11
CA SER A 160 3.41 14.96 -2.85
C SER A 160 3.04 16.33 -2.25
N TYR A 161 3.05 16.47 -0.92
CA TYR A 161 2.82 17.75 -0.23
C TYR A 161 3.95 18.77 -0.48
N VAL A 162 5.21 18.37 -0.30
CA VAL A 162 6.37 19.25 -0.47
C VAL A 162 6.48 19.78 -1.89
N ASN A 163 6.18 18.96 -2.89
CA ASN A 163 6.33 19.36 -4.28
C ASN A 163 5.10 20.09 -4.84
N GLY A 164 4.06 20.41 -4.04
CA GLY A 164 2.85 21.06 -4.58
C GLY A 164 1.92 21.84 -3.63
N PHE A 165 2.17 21.92 -2.32
CA PHE A 165 1.25 22.63 -1.41
C PHE A 165 1.71 24.05 -1.04
N ALA A 166 1.01 25.05 -1.59
CA ALA A 166 0.76 26.29 -0.88
C ALA A 166 -0.68 26.24 -0.35
N ASP A 167 -0.87 25.91 0.93
CA ASP A 167 -2.16 26.10 1.61
C ASP A 167 -2.44 27.61 1.66
N ASN A 168 -3.25 28.08 0.72
CA ASN A 168 -3.68 29.48 0.62
C ASN A 168 -5.06 29.71 1.26
N THR A 169 -5.54 28.82 2.15
CA THR A 169 -6.80 29.08 2.88
C THR A 169 -6.71 30.28 3.82
N GLY A 170 -5.50 30.77 4.09
CA GLY A 170 -5.19 31.95 4.91
C GLY A 170 -4.99 33.28 4.17
N ILE A 171 -5.56 33.49 2.98
CA ILE A 171 -5.48 34.79 2.30
C ILE A 171 -6.27 35.85 3.09
N ASP A 172 -5.58 36.86 3.61
CA ASP A 172 -6.20 38.06 4.19
C ASP A 172 -6.78 38.94 3.07
N LEU A 173 -8.09 38.80 2.81
CA LEU A 173 -8.81 39.51 1.76
C LEU A 173 -8.93 41.03 2.02
N SER A 174 -8.56 41.53 3.20
CA SER A 174 -8.78 42.93 3.59
C SER A 174 -7.90 43.96 2.85
N ALA A 175 -6.85 43.49 2.15
CA ALA A 175 -5.89 44.34 1.43
C ALA A 175 -6.10 44.38 -0.09
N PHE A 176 -7.06 43.61 -0.63
CA PHE A 176 -7.24 43.41 -2.06
C PHE A 176 -8.40 44.24 -2.63
N ASN A 177 -8.29 44.62 -3.90
CA ASN A 177 -9.41 45.24 -4.62
C ASN A 177 -10.47 44.18 -5.02
N GLU A 178 -11.67 44.60 -5.46
CA GLU A 178 -12.79 43.67 -5.76
C GLU A 178 -12.43 42.57 -6.79
N GLU A 179 -11.53 42.85 -7.73
CA GLU A 179 -11.12 41.92 -8.78
C GLU A 179 -10.07 40.92 -8.27
N GLU A 180 -9.15 41.40 -7.44
CA GLU A 180 -8.18 40.56 -6.71
C GLU A 180 -8.85 39.65 -5.67
N VAL A 181 -9.90 40.13 -4.99
CA VAL A 181 -10.69 39.32 -4.05
C VAL A 181 -11.40 38.18 -4.76
N LYS A 182 -12.06 38.46 -5.89
CA LYS A 182 -12.73 37.41 -6.70
C LYS A 182 -11.75 36.35 -7.20
N THR A 183 -10.56 36.79 -7.63
CA THR A 183 -9.50 35.89 -8.08
C THR A 183 -9.00 35.02 -6.93
N ALA A 184 -8.79 35.60 -5.74
CA ALA A 184 -8.38 34.88 -4.55
C ALA A 184 -9.45 33.89 -4.05
N GLU A 185 -10.72 34.27 -4.08
CA GLU A 185 -11.85 33.38 -3.72
C GLU A 185 -11.98 32.20 -4.69
N THR A 186 -11.84 32.45 -6.00
CA THR A 186 -11.84 31.39 -7.03
C THR A 186 -10.69 30.41 -6.79
N LYS A 187 -9.47 30.92 -6.59
CA LYS A 187 -8.29 30.11 -6.31
C LYS A 187 -8.44 29.29 -5.03
N LYS A 188 -9.00 29.89 -3.97
CA LYS A 188 -9.30 29.18 -2.72
C LYS A 188 -10.30 28.04 -2.98
N ARG A 189 -11.37 28.30 -3.72
CA ARG A 189 -12.38 27.27 -4.03
C ARG A 189 -11.79 26.11 -4.84
N GLU A 190 -10.93 26.39 -5.80
CA GLU A 190 -10.26 25.35 -6.58
C GLU A 190 -9.29 24.52 -5.73
N TYR A 191 -8.58 25.13 -4.77
CA TYR A 191 -7.76 24.38 -3.81
C TYR A 191 -8.63 23.48 -2.91
N GLU A 192 -9.80 23.94 -2.47
CA GLU A 192 -10.73 23.09 -1.70
C GLU A 192 -11.15 21.85 -2.50
N LEU A 193 -11.42 22.01 -3.80
CA LEU A 193 -11.79 20.91 -4.69
C LEU A 193 -10.62 19.96 -4.95
N LEU A 194 -9.42 20.49 -5.20
CA LEU A 194 -8.18 19.71 -5.34
C LEU A 194 -7.91 18.85 -4.10
N ASN A 195 -7.93 19.50 -2.94
CA ASN A 195 -7.64 18.84 -1.67
C ASN A 195 -8.67 17.76 -1.38
N LYS A 196 -9.94 18.00 -1.74
CA LYS A 196 -10.99 17.00 -1.57
C LYS A 196 -10.81 15.80 -2.50
N PHE A 197 -10.39 16.02 -3.74
CA PHE A 197 -10.08 14.95 -4.69
C PHE A 197 -8.89 14.10 -4.21
N ILE A 198 -7.83 14.75 -3.73
CA ILE A 198 -6.65 14.06 -3.16
C ILE A 198 -7.06 13.25 -1.93
N GLU A 199 -7.81 13.84 -0.99
CA GLU A 199 -8.32 13.17 0.21
C GLU A 199 -9.07 11.87 -0.13
N ILE A 200 -10.04 11.95 -1.04
CA ILE A 200 -10.82 10.76 -1.46
C ILE A 200 -9.91 9.70 -2.10
N THR A 201 -8.95 10.12 -2.92
CA THR A 201 -8.05 9.20 -3.63
C THR A 201 -7.11 8.49 -2.65
N GLU A 202 -6.57 9.20 -1.66
CA GLU A 202 -5.70 8.62 -0.63
C GLU A 202 -6.47 7.76 0.39
N ASP A 203 -7.71 8.11 0.70
CA ASP A 203 -8.60 7.26 1.52
C ASP A 203 -9.01 5.97 0.77
N THR A 204 -8.95 6.01 -0.56
CA THR A 204 -9.27 4.86 -1.42
C THR A 204 -8.04 3.98 -1.67
N TYR A 205 -6.89 4.59 -1.96
CA TYR A 205 -5.64 3.92 -2.27
C TYR A 205 -4.54 4.33 -1.29
N PRO A 206 -3.82 3.39 -0.65
CA PRO A 206 -3.87 1.95 -0.87
C PRO A 206 -4.91 1.22 -0.03
N GLU A 207 -5.60 1.88 0.92
CA GLU A 207 -6.29 1.18 2.01
C GLU A 207 -7.45 0.28 1.56
N LYS A 208 -8.30 0.77 0.65
CA LYS A 208 -9.49 0.05 0.20
C LYS A 208 -9.18 -0.95 -0.91
N PHE A 209 -8.30 -0.57 -1.84
CA PHE A 209 -8.04 -1.35 -3.07
C PHE A 209 -6.66 -2.00 -3.14
N GLN A 210 -5.82 -1.81 -2.12
CA GLN A 210 -4.50 -2.46 -1.98
C GLN A 210 -3.58 -2.26 -3.20
N ARG A 211 -3.55 -1.03 -3.73
CA ARG A 211 -2.70 -0.62 -4.87
C ARG A 211 -1.91 0.62 -4.53
N GLY A 212 -0.69 0.70 -5.08
CA GLY A 212 0.15 1.88 -4.96
C GLY A 212 -0.52 3.11 -5.56
N LEU A 213 -0.36 4.24 -4.88
CA LEU A 213 -0.78 5.56 -5.33
C LEU A 213 0.42 6.50 -5.26
N TYR A 214 0.67 7.20 -6.35
CA TYR A 214 1.62 8.30 -6.42
C TYR A 214 0.96 9.51 -7.07
N TRP A 215 1.59 10.67 -6.93
CA TRP A 215 1.09 11.92 -7.48
C TRP A 215 2.12 12.57 -8.40
N GLN A 216 1.63 13.14 -9.50
CA GLN A 216 2.43 13.97 -10.38
C GLN A 216 1.80 15.36 -10.49
N GLU A 217 2.54 16.39 -10.09
CA GLU A 217 2.16 17.77 -10.36
C GLU A 217 2.37 18.09 -11.85
N LYS A 218 1.37 18.73 -12.46
CA LYS A 218 1.45 19.26 -13.83
C LYS A 218 0.94 20.68 -13.92
N ASP A 219 1.49 21.45 -14.84
CA ASP A 219 0.95 22.77 -15.21
C ASP A 219 -0.49 22.62 -15.71
N CYS A 220 -1.38 23.49 -15.24
CA CYS A 220 -2.79 23.49 -15.61
C CYS A 220 -3.26 24.91 -15.91
N ALA A 221 -3.63 25.17 -17.17
CA ALA A 221 -4.13 26.47 -17.61
C ALA A 221 -5.65 26.63 -17.38
N ASP A 222 -6.34 25.55 -17.02
CA ASP A 222 -7.81 25.52 -16.88
C ASP A 222 -8.29 25.86 -15.47
N ASN A 223 -7.37 26.20 -14.57
CA ASN A 223 -7.67 26.65 -13.21
C ASN A 223 -6.82 27.89 -12.85
N SER A 224 -7.20 28.60 -11.79
CA SER A 224 -6.48 29.76 -11.27
C SER A 224 -5.32 29.41 -10.31
N ILE A 225 -5.21 28.14 -9.93
CA ILE A 225 -4.06 27.60 -9.19
C ILE A 225 -2.80 27.68 -10.06
N GLY A 226 -2.92 27.30 -11.34
CA GLY A 226 -1.86 27.18 -12.33
C GLY A 226 -1.29 25.76 -12.46
N THR A 227 -1.69 24.84 -11.57
CA THR A 227 -1.22 23.44 -11.53
C THR A 227 -2.36 22.49 -11.17
N THR A 228 -2.18 21.20 -11.42
CA THR A 228 -3.07 20.09 -11.04
C THR A 228 -2.25 18.90 -10.53
N GLN A 229 -2.91 17.95 -9.86
CA GLN A 229 -2.32 16.69 -9.40
C GLN A 229 -2.92 15.53 -10.17
N VAL A 230 -2.07 14.80 -10.89
CA VAL A 230 -2.45 13.59 -11.64
C VAL A 230 -2.13 12.38 -10.76
N PRO A 231 -3.13 11.53 -10.44
CA PRO A 231 -2.87 10.29 -9.72
C PRO A 231 -2.19 9.28 -10.65
N ILE A 232 -1.18 8.60 -10.11
CA ILE A 232 -0.50 7.45 -10.71
C ILE A 232 -0.89 6.23 -9.89
N ILE A 233 -1.58 5.26 -10.49
CA ILE A 233 -2.11 4.08 -9.82
C ILE A 233 -1.41 2.83 -10.36
N ASP A 234 -0.95 1.95 -9.47
CA ASP A 234 -0.24 0.73 -9.84
C ASP A 234 -1.18 -0.40 -10.28
N GLU A 235 -0.82 -1.04 -11.39
CA GLU A 235 -1.36 -2.29 -11.90
C GLU A 235 -0.21 -3.33 -11.94
N TYR A 236 -0.46 -4.56 -11.50
CA TYR A 236 0.60 -5.56 -11.23
C TYR A 236 0.86 -6.52 -12.40
N GLY A 237 0.32 -6.23 -13.59
CA GLY A 237 0.35 -7.08 -14.76
C GLY A 237 -0.52 -8.33 -14.60
N THR A 238 -1.67 -8.21 -13.94
CA THR A 238 -2.63 -9.31 -13.80
C THR A 238 -3.28 -9.67 -15.14
N GLN A 239 -3.63 -10.94 -15.38
CA GLN A 239 -4.17 -11.37 -16.68
C GLN A 239 -5.66 -11.08 -16.84
N ASP A 240 -6.41 -11.02 -15.73
CA ASP A 240 -7.75 -10.44 -15.74
C ASP A 240 -7.76 -9.09 -15.04
N MET A 241 -8.02 -8.04 -15.81
CA MET A 241 -8.00 -6.66 -15.33
C MET A 241 -9.34 -6.19 -14.78
N SER A 242 -10.33 -7.08 -14.68
CA SER A 242 -11.70 -6.75 -14.28
C SER A 242 -11.73 -5.97 -12.96
N TRP A 243 -11.09 -6.51 -11.92
CA TRP A 243 -11.04 -5.87 -10.61
C TRP A 243 -10.32 -4.52 -10.66
N PHE A 244 -9.24 -4.40 -11.43
CA PHE A 244 -8.55 -3.12 -11.58
C PHE A 244 -9.47 -2.06 -12.19
N CYS A 245 -10.15 -2.40 -13.29
CA CYS A 245 -11.04 -1.49 -14.00
C CYS A 245 -12.28 -1.13 -13.17
N GLU A 246 -12.85 -2.09 -12.44
CA GLU A 246 -13.96 -1.86 -11.50
C GLU A 246 -13.57 -0.89 -10.38
N ASN A 247 -12.40 -1.10 -9.76
CA ASN A 247 -11.91 -0.24 -8.69
C ASN A 247 -11.74 1.21 -9.16
N ILE A 248 -11.19 1.44 -10.37
CA ILE A 248 -11.06 2.77 -10.95
C ILE A 248 -12.44 3.40 -11.22
N CYS A 249 -13.38 2.63 -11.75
CA CYS A 249 -14.74 3.11 -11.97
C CYS A 249 -15.39 3.55 -10.64
N ASP A 250 -15.31 2.72 -9.63
CA ASP A 250 -15.93 2.97 -8.32
C ASP A 250 -15.26 4.15 -7.59
N TRP A 251 -13.93 4.27 -7.67
CA TRP A 251 -13.20 5.45 -7.18
C TRP A 251 -13.64 6.74 -7.87
N LEU A 252 -13.69 6.75 -9.22
CA LEU A 252 -14.12 7.94 -9.96
C LEU A 252 -15.55 8.34 -9.62
N LYS A 253 -16.44 7.37 -9.43
CA LYS A 253 -17.80 7.62 -8.96
C LYS A 253 -17.81 8.31 -7.60
N GLU A 254 -17.03 7.83 -6.63
CA GLU A 254 -16.90 8.44 -5.31
C GLU A 254 -16.32 9.86 -5.37
N CYS A 255 -15.32 10.09 -6.22
CA CYS A 255 -14.79 11.43 -6.48
C CYS A 255 -15.89 12.36 -7.02
N LEU A 256 -16.63 11.94 -8.04
CA LEU A 256 -17.67 12.77 -8.69
C LEU A 256 -18.82 13.13 -7.75
N GLU A 257 -19.11 12.31 -6.74
CA GLU A 257 -20.12 12.62 -5.71
C GLU A 257 -19.72 13.78 -4.79
N LYS A 258 -18.42 14.02 -4.60
CA LYS A 258 -17.87 15.04 -3.68
C LYS A 258 -17.23 16.22 -4.40
N VAL A 259 -16.68 15.97 -5.58
CA VAL A 259 -16.01 16.91 -6.47
C VAL A 259 -16.63 16.75 -7.85
N PRO A 260 -17.78 17.40 -8.13
CA PRO A 260 -18.46 17.24 -9.41
C PRO A 260 -17.56 17.66 -10.59
N TYR A 261 -17.65 16.92 -11.70
CA TYR A 261 -16.88 17.22 -12.92
C TYR A 261 -17.06 18.68 -13.38
N GLU A 262 -18.28 19.21 -13.32
CA GLU A 262 -18.59 20.58 -13.78
C GLU A 262 -17.91 21.67 -12.94
N ASP A 263 -17.58 21.36 -11.67
CA ASP A 263 -16.91 22.29 -10.76
C ASP A 263 -15.39 22.26 -10.93
N ALA A 264 -14.82 21.12 -11.33
CA ALA A 264 -13.37 20.94 -11.48
C ALA A 264 -13.01 19.92 -12.59
N PRO A 265 -13.32 20.22 -13.87
CA PRO A 265 -13.09 19.27 -14.97
C PRO A 265 -11.60 18.97 -15.18
N TRP A 266 -10.74 19.89 -14.76
CA TRP A 266 -9.28 19.81 -14.85
C TRP A 266 -8.65 18.72 -13.95
N LEU A 267 -9.36 18.25 -12.92
CA LEU A 267 -8.90 17.14 -12.07
C LEU A 267 -9.03 15.78 -12.77
N TYR A 268 -9.91 15.67 -13.75
CA TYR A 268 -10.26 14.42 -14.39
C TYR A 268 -9.73 14.29 -15.82
N LYS A 269 -8.80 15.16 -16.23
CA LYS A 269 -8.22 15.11 -17.58
C LYS A 269 -7.26 13.95 -17.77
N GLU A 270 -6.76 13.39 -16.67
CA GLU A 270 -5.72 12.39 -16.72
C GLU A 270 -5.67 11.53 -15.46
N ILE A 271 -5.53 10.22 -15.67
CA ILE A 271 -5.07 9.24 -14.69
C ILE A 271 -3.86 8.56 -15.30
N SER A 272 -2.77 8.48 -14.56
CA SER A 272 -1.62 7.67 -14.95
C SER A 272 -1.73 6.27 -14.35
N ILE A 273 -1.41 5.26 -15.15
CA ILE A 273 -1.40 3.86 -14.75
C ILE A 273 0.02 3.34 -14.91
N ALA A 274 0.62 2.90 -13.82
CA ALA A 274 1.94 2.29 -13.80
C ALA A 274 1.80 0.77 -13.80
N MET A 275 2.43 0.10 -14.76
CA MET A 275 2.45 -1.35 -14.94
C MET A 275 3.90 -1.84 -14.80
N PRO A 276 4.17 -3.16 -14.66
CA PRO A 276 5.50 -3.66 -14.31
C PRO A 276 6.63 -3.24 -15.27
N SER A 277 6.32 -3.02 -16.55
CA SER A 277 7.32 -2.65 -17.57
C SER A 277 6.97 -1.42 -18.40
N VAL A 278 5.80 -0.81 -18.15
CA VAL A 278 5.28 0.31 -18.95
C VAL A 278 4.40 1.21 -18.10
N SER A 279 4.24 2.47 -18.50
CA SER A 279 3.23 3.34 -17.94
C SER A 279 2.39 3.99 -19.04
N GLY A 280 1.18 4.38 -18.68
CA GLY A 280 0.23 4.94 -19.61
C GLY A 280 -0.60 6.04 -18.97
N SER A 281 -0.93 7.05 -19.76
CA SER A 281 -1.84 8.12 -19.39
C SER A 281 -3.21 7.86 -20.03
N PHE A 282 -4.27 7.92 -19.22
CA PHE A 282 -5.65 7.67 -19.61
C PHE A 282 -6.52 8.89 -19.30
N ASP A 283 -7.33 9.34 -20.26
CA ASP A 283 -8.28 10.44 -20.06
C ASP A 283 -9.68 9.89 -19.78
N PRO A 284 -10.19 9.97 -18.53
CA PRO A 284 -11.54 9.53 -18.21
C PRO A 284 -12.63 10.55 -18.60
N SER A 285 -12.27 11.78 -18.97
CA SER A 285 -13.22 12.87 -19.28
C SER A 285 -14.35 12.48 -20.23
N PRO A 286 -14.11 11.75 -21.34
CA PRO A 286 -15.16 11.37 -22.29
C PRO A 286 -16.28 10.52 -21.67
N TYR A 287 -16.01 9.83 -20.57
CA TYR A 287 -16.93 8.89 -19.94
C TYR A 287 -17.62 9.46 -18.69
N ILE A 288 -17.19 10.64 -18.24
CA ILE A 288 -17.70 11.27 -17.01
C ILE A 288 -18.33 12.64 -17.27
N SER A 289 -17.95 13.32 -18.36
CA SER A 289 -18.46 14.65 -18.70
C SER A 289 -19.95 14.60 -19.03
N GLY A 290 -20.75 15.46 -18.40
CA GLY A 290 -22.20 15.54 -18.55
C GLY A 290 -22.98 14.39 -17.88
N LYS A 291 -22.62 13.13 -18.14
CA LYS A 291 -23.19 11.96 -17.47
C LYS A 291 -22.14 10.87 -17.33
N TYR A 292 -21.96 10.40 -16.09
CA TYR A 292 -21.13 9.23 -15.79
C TYR A 292 -21.67 7.97 -16.46
N ASP A 293 -20.87 7.42 -17.38
CA ASP A 293 -21.11 6.16 -18.10
C ASP A 293 -20.09 5.12 -17.63
N ARG A 294 -20.51 4.32 -16.63
CA ARG A 294 -19.64 3.32 -16.00
C ARG A 294 -19.20 2.23 -16.98
N ASP A 295 -20.13 1.75 -17.81
CA ASP A 295 -19.87 0.59 -18.68
C ASP A 295 -18.91 0.98 -19.81
N ALA A 296 -19.10 2.16 -20.41
CA ALA A 296 -18.18 2.68 -21.41
C ALA A 296 -16.79 3.00 -20.83
N LEU A 297 -16.72 3.55 -19.61
CA LEU A 297 -15.46 3.79 -18.91
C LEU A 297 -14.73 2.46 -18.63
N TYR A 298 -15.45 1.45 -18.15
CA TYR A 298 -14.90 0.14 -17.84
C TYR A 298 -14.31 -0.51 -19.09
N GLU A 299 -15.06 -0.59 -20.19
CA GLU A 299 -14.58 -1.18 -21.45
C GLU A 299 -13.34 -0.42 -21.97
N ALA A 300 -13.34 0.91 -21.91
CA ALA A 300 -12.22 1.73 -22.33
C ALA A 300 -10.96 1.56 -21.48
N LEU A 301 -11.11 1.45 -20.15
CA LEU A 301 -10.01 1.15 -19.25
C LEU A 301 -9.44 -0.25 -19.51
N TYR A 302 -10.32 -1.24 -19.70
CA TYR A 302 -9.93 -2.61 -19.96
C TYR A 302 -9.11 -2.69 -21.26
N ASP A 303 -9.61 -2.09 -22.35
CA ASP A 303 -8.90 -2.04 -23.63
C ASP A 303 -7.57 -1.29 -23.53
N PHE A 304 -7.52 -0.21 -22.77
CA PHE A 304 -6.30 0.57 -22.56
C PHE A 304 -5.23 -0.22 -21.83
N VAL A 305 -5.59 -0.86 -20.71
CA VAL A 305 -4.64 -1.64 -19.90
C VAL A 305 -4.19 -2.89 -20.65
N ASP A 306 -5.12 -3.63 -21.26
CA ASP A 306 -4.83 -4.81 -22.09
C ASP A 306 -3.79 -4.46 -23.17
N GLY A 307 -4.09 -3.44 -23.98
CA GLY A 307 -3.21 -3.04 -25.07
C GLY A 307 -1.85 -2.52 -24.61
N LYS A 308 -1.72 -2.03 -23.38
CA LYS A 308 -0.44 -1.62 -22.79
C LYS A 308 0.37 -2.79 -22.26
N LEU A 309 -0.26 -3.70 -21.52
CA LEU A 309 0.40 -4.88 -20.99
C LEU A 309 0.89 -5.82 -22.08
N THR A 310 0.20 -5.85 -23.23
CA THR A 310 0.50 -6.78 -24.33
C THR A 310 1.28 -6.12 -25.46
N SER A 311 1.72 -4.87 -25.30
CA SER A 311 2.48 -4.20 -26.36
C SER A 311 3.89 -4.79 -26.49
N ALA A 312 4.42 -4.79 -27.71
CA ALA A 312 5.75 -5.28 -28.02
C ALA A 312 6.89 -4.36 -27.53
N ASP A 313 6.60 -3.34 -26.71
CA ASP A 313 7.61 -2.41 -26.16
C ASP A 313 8.49 -3.05 -25.06
N TYR A 314 8.43 -4.37 -24.95
CA TYR A 314 9.21 -5.23 -24.09
C TYR A 314 10.72 -5.23 -24.46
N PRO A 315 11.66 -5.43 -23.51
CA PRO A 315 13.10 -5.30 -23.77
C PRO A 315 13.61 -6.13 -24.96
N VAL A 316 14.65 -5.55 -25.58
CA VAL A 316 15.28 -5.88 -26.86
C VAL A 316 15.39 -7.37 -27.17
N LYS A 317 14.86 -7.79 -28.33
CA LYS A 317 15.05 -9.12 -28.90
C LYS A 317 16.52 -9.46 -29.08
N ASN A 318 16.98 -10.49 -28.37
CA ASN A 318 18.23 -11.16 -28.73
C ASN A 318 18.06 -11.89 -30.08
N GLN A 319 18.95 -11.64 -31.04
CA GLN A 319 18.79 -12.13 -32.42
C GLN A 319 19.11 -13.63 -32.58
N SER A 320 19.78 -14.23 -31.59
CA SER A 320 20.11 -15.66 -31.57
C SER A 320 20.26 -16.13 -30.13
N TYR A 321 19.48 -17.13 -29.74
CA TYR A 321 19.63 -17.79 -28.44
C TYR A 321 20.76 -18.81 -28.50
N GLY A 322 21.72 -18.70 -27.58
CA GLY A 322 22.71 -19.76 -27.35
C GLY A 322 22.05 -20.99 -26.73
N MET A 323 22.76 -22.12 -26.75
CA MET A 323 22.35 -23.30 -25.97
C MET A 323 22.51 -23.02 -24.48
N LEU A 324 21.71 -23.68 -23.65
CA LEU A 324 21.93 -23.71 -22.20
C LEU A 324 23.32 -24.26 -21.90
N GLU A 325 24.07 -23.51 -21.11
CA GLU A 325 25.38 -23.93 -20.63
C GLU A 325 25.32 -24.13 -19.12
N PHE A 326 25.64 -25.34 -18.67
CA PHE A 326 25.81 -25.61 -17.25
C PHE A 326 27.11 -24.99 -16.75
N VAL A 327 27.02 -24.03 -15.83
CA VAL A 327 28.17 -23.43 -15.16
C VAL A 327 28.19 -23.87 -13.70
N ASP A 328 29.27 -24.53 -13.29
CA ASP A 328 29.48 -24.95 -11.91
C ASP A 328 30.04 -23.78 -11.08
N ASN A 329 29.17 -23.01 -10.45
CA ASN A 329 29.56 -21.86 -9.64
C ASN A 329 30.01 -22.21 -8.21
N GLY A 330 30.13 -23.51 -7.89
CA GLY A 330 30.33 -23.98 -6.52
C GLY A 330 29.04 -23.86 -5.73
N GLY A 331 28.25 -24.93 -5.73
CA GLY A 331 26.92 -24.93 -5.11
C GLY A 331 26.88 -24.60 -3.62
N ASP A 332 25.70 -24.24 -3.14
CA ASP A 332 25.40 -24.19 -1.71
C ASP A 332 24.94 -25.57 -1.21
N GLU A 333 25.50 -26.02 -0.09
CA GLU A 333 25.08 -27.28 0.56
C GLU A 333 23.66 -27.18 1.13
N TYR A 334 23.22 -25.98 1.51
CA TYR A 334 21.86 -25.75 1.99
C TYR A 334 20.81 -26.11 0.93
N LEU A 335 21.03 -25.65 -0.30
CA LEU A 335 20.13 -25.87 -1.44
C LEU A 335 19.99 -27.35 -1.82
N GLN A 336 20.97 -28.20 -1.48
CA GLN A 336 20.90 -29.64 -1.77
C GLN A 336 19.78 -30.35 -1.00
N SER A 337 19.34 -29.80 0.13
CA SER A 337 18.31 -30.40 0.98
C SER A 337 16.87 -30.01 0.58
N ILE A 338 16.73 -29.08 -0.35
CA ILE A 338 15.44 -28.55 -0.79
C ILE A 338 15.01 -29.28 -2.07
N GLU A 339 13.79 -29.79 -2.09
CA GLU A 339 13.21 -30.38 -3.29
C GLU A 339 12.62 -29.27 -4.18
N PRO A 340 12.87 -29.30 -5.52
CA PRO A 340 12.27 -28.34 -6.43
C PRO A 340 10.78 -28.59 -6.62
N ASP A 341 9.99 -27.52 -6.69
CA ASP A 341 8.56 -27.61 -6.96
C ASP A 341 8.27 -27.95 -8.44
N CYS A 342 9.14 -27.49 -9.34
CA CYS A 342 9.10 -27.85 -10.75
C CYS A 342 10.51 -27.93 -11.35
N THR A 343 10.65 -28.70 -12.45
CA THR A 343 11.94 -28.94 -13.09
C THR A 343 11.84 -29.02 -14.61
N TYR A 344 12.90 -28.62 -15.29
CA TYR A 344 13.16 -28.89 -16.71
C TYR A 344 14.39 -29.80 -16.85
N THR A 345 14.37 -30.78 -17.75
CA THR A 345 15.53 -31.66 -18.02
C THR A 345 15.94 -31.55 -19.48
N THR A 346 17.16 -31.08 -19.70
CA THR A 346 17.79 -30.96 -21.02
C THR A 346 18.08 -32.32 -21.66
N LYS A 347 18.31 -32.34 -22.99
CA LYS A 347 18.65 -33.57 -23.73
C LYS A 347 19.96 -34.22 -23.27
N ASP A 348 20.92 -33.46 -22.75
CA ASP A 348 22.17 -33.98 -22.19
C ASP A 348 22.08 -34.34 -20.69
N GLY A 349 20.90 -34.16 -20.08
CA GLY A 349 20.59 -34.64 -18.73
C GLY A 349 20.87 -33.64 -17.61
N ILE A 350 21.16 -32.38 -17.93
CA ILE A 350 21.20 -31.28 -16.96
C ILE A 350 19.77 -30.93 -16.55
N ILE A 351 19.55 -30.82 -15.24
CA ILE A 351 18.24 -30.52 -14.66
C ILE A 351 18.25 -29.09 -14.15
N TYR A 352 17.25 -28.30 -14.51
CA TYR A 352 16.98 -26.99 -13.94
C TYR A 352 15.79 -27.13 -12.99
N GLY A 353 15.87 -26.54 -11.79
CA GLY A 353 14.83 -26.67 -10.76
C GLY A 353 14.53 -25.36 -10.05
N MET A 354 13.24 -25.09 -9.83
CA MET A 354 12.78 -23.96 -9.00
C MET A 354 12.71 -24.43 -7.54
N LEU A 355 13.66 -23.98 -6.72
CA LEU A 355 13.73 -24.31 -5.30
C LEU A 355 12.99 -23.27 -4.45
N PRO A 356 11.99 -23.65 -3.63
CA PRO A 356 11.37 -22.74 -2.68
C PRO A 356 12.31 -22.48 -1.49
N VAL A 357 12.97 -21.33 -1.48
CA VAL A 357 14.01 -20.96 -0.50
C VAL A 357 13.49 -20.12 0.67
N ASP A 358 12.35 -19.45 0.50
CA ASP A 358 11.71 -18.65 1.55
C ASP A 358 10.17 -18.69 1.42
N ARG A 359 9.46 -18.31 2.48
CA ARG A 359 7.99 -18.29 2.53
C ARG A 359 7.45 -17.13 3.35
N ALA A 360 6.50 -16.39 2.79
CA ALA A 360 5.75 -15.35 3.52
C ALA A 360 4.29 -15.33 3.10
N ALA A 361 3.39 -15.12 4.08
CA ALA A 361 1.94 -14.98 3.85
C ALA A 361 1.30 -16.09 2.99
N GLY A 362 1.81 -17.33 3.06
CA GLY A 362 1.32 -18.47 2.28
C GLY A 362 1.97 -18.65 0.90
N SER A 363 2.82 -17.71 0.48
CA SER A 363 3.57 -17.75 -0.79
C SER A 363 4.98 -18.29 -0.58
N ASN A 364 5.55 -18.91 -1.62
CA ASN A 364 6.97 -19.28 -1.68
C ASN A 364 7.75 -18.26 -2.51
N TYR A 365 9.03 -18.08 -2.18
CA TYR A 365 10.01 -17.38 -2.99
C TYR A 365 11.07 -18.38 -3.45
N TYR A 366 11.59 -18.18 -4.66
CA TYR A 366 12.35 -19.21 -5.36
C TYR A 366 13.78 -18.79 -5.66
N CYS A 367 14.66 -19.78 -5.76
CA CYS A 367 15.90 -19.70 -6.54
C CYS A 367 15.80 -20.67 -7.72
N LEU A 368 16.36 -20.30 -8.88
CA LEU A 368 16.60 -21.23 -9.97
C LEU A 368 18.00 -21.84 -9.83
N VAL A 369 18.08 -23.16 -9.85
CA VAL A 369 19.34 -23.89 -9.80
C VAL A 369 19.45 -24.91 -10.93
N ALA A 370 20.67 -25.35 -11.21
CA ALA A 370 20.95 -26.42 -12.16
C ALA A 370 21.71 -27.58 -11.50
N TYR A 371 21.47 -28.80 -11.96
CA TYR A 371 22.09 -30.04 -11.47
C TYR A 371 22.71 -30.83 -12.64
N LYS A 372 23.95 -31.30 -12.47
CA LYS A 372 24.57 -32.28 -13.38
C LYS A 372 23.93 -33.67 -13.34
N LYS A 373 23.27 -34.01 -12.23
CA LYS A 373 22.59 -35.28 -11.97
C LYS A 373 21.58 -35.10 -10.86
N VAL A 374 20.48 -35.85 -10.90
CA VAL A 374 19.46 -35.88 -9.82
C VAL A 374 20.14 -36.12 -8.46
N GLY A 375 19.83 -35.29 -7.45
CA GLY A 375 20.40 -35.37 -6.10
C GLY A 375 21.87 -34.94 -5.97
N GLY A 376 22.46 -34.42 -7.05
CA GLY A 376 23.78 -33.79 -7.02
C GLY A 376 23.76 -32.44 -6.31
N LYS A 377 24.96 -31.86 -6.09
CA LYS A 377 25.08 -30.51 -5.54
C LYS A 377 24.56 -29.49 -6.57
N PRO A 378 23.53 -28.68 -6.24
CA PRO A 378 22.98 -27.69 -7.17
C PRO A 378 23.96 -26.56 -7.42
N SER A 379 24.01 -26.04 -8.64
CA SER A 379 24.67 -24.78 -8.99
C SER A 379 23.61 -23.70 -9.14
N GLU A 380 23.73 -22.60 -8.41
CA GLU A 380 22.80 -21.49 -8.53
C GLU A 380 22.88 -20.83 -9.91
N VAL A 381 21.72 -20.60 -10.51
CA VAL A 381 21.55 -19.91 -11.80
C VAL A 381 21.01 -18.49 -11.56
N ASN A 382 20.02 -18.36 -10.67
CA ASN A 382 19.40 -17.08 -10.33
C ASN A 382 18.80 -17.14 -8.91
N GLU A 383 19.20 -16.19 -8.06
CA GLU A 383 18.72 -16.05 -6.68
C GLU A 383 17.28 -15.51 -6.57
N ASN A 384 16.77 -14.91 -7.65
CA ASN A 384 15.46 -14.25 -7.67
C ASN A 384 14.79 -14.33 -9.07
N PRO A 385 14.37 -15.53 -9.51
CA PRO A 385 13.81 -15.75 -10.84
C PRO A 385 12.43 -15.12 -11.05
N PHE A 386 11.77 -14.65 -9.98
CA PHE A 386 10.45 -13.99 -10.06
C PHE A 386 10.47 -12.54 -9.56
N ASN A 387 11.64 -11.89 -9.52
CA ASN A 387 11.79 -10.47 -9.21
C ASN A 387 11.11 -10.02 -7.90
N GLY A 388 11.15 -10.85 -6.87
CA GLY A 388 10.53 -10.58 -5.57
C GLY A 388 9.04 -10.92 -5.48
N MET A 389 8.44 -11.50 -6.52
CA MET A 389 7.07 -12.00 -6.47
C MET A 389 7.00 -13.35 -5.77
N GLY A 390 6.09 -13.46 -4.80
CA GLY A 390 5.81 -14.70 -4.10
C GLY A 390 4.66 -15.47 -4.75
N GLY A 391 4.73 -16.79 -4.74
CA GLY A 391 3.67 -17.65 -5.26
C GLY A 391 4.02 -19.13 -5.20
N GLU A 392 3.47 -19.91 -6.13
CA GLU A 392 3.79 -21.31 -6.36
C GLU A 392 4.24 -21.49 -7.82
N ALA A 393 5.47 -21.92 -8.03
CA ALA A 393 6.02 -22.20 -9.36
C ALA A 393 5.39 -23.47 -9.92
N LYS A 394 4.69 -23.38 -11.05
CA LYS A 394 3.99 -24.52 -11.67
C LYS A 394 4.84 -25.28 -12.67
N TRP A 395 5.60 -24.57 -13.48
CA TRP A 395 6.48 -25.17 -14.48
C TRP A 395 7.58 -24.19 -14.91
N ILE A 396 8.65 -24.76 -15.46
CA ILE A 396 9.73 -24.08 -16.18
C ILE A 396 9.99 -24.88 -17.46
N GLU A 397 10.17 -24.18 -18.58
CA GLU A 397 10.43 -24.77 -19.88
C GLU A 397 11.51 -23.96 -20.61
N PHE A 398 12.51 -24.63 -21.20
CA PHE A 398 13.47 -24.01 -22.10
C PHE A 398 13.26 -24.52 -23.52
N ILE A 399 13.09 -23.61 -24.47
CA ILE A 399 12.75 -23.96 -25.84
C ILE A 399 13.96 -24.61 -26.50
N ASP A 400 13.85 -25.89 -26.84
CA ASP A 400 14.89 -26.68 -27.52
C ASP A 400 16.26 -26.71 -26.81
N ASP A 401 16.28 -26.64 -25.47
CA ASP A 401 17.50 -26.49 -24.66
C ASP A 401 18.28 -25.19 -24.93
N THR A 402 17.62 -24.16 -25.45
CA THR A 402 18.23 -22.83 -25.67
C THR A 402 18.05 -21.92 -24.46
N ASN A 403 18.73 -20.78 -24.48
CA ASN A 403 18.61 -19.74 -23.46
C ASN A 403 17.23 -19.05 -23.44
N LEU A 404 16.39 -19.27 -24.46
CA LEU A 404 14.99 -18.87 -24.44
C LEU A 404 14.20 -19.82 -23.55
N GLY A 405 13.57 -19.29 -22.52
CA GLY A 405 12.77 -20.07 -21.60
C GLY A 405 11.62 -19.30 -20.98
N PHE A 406 10.73 -20.04 -20.36
CA PHE A 406 9.52 -19.54 -19.72
C PHE A 406 9.29 -20.23 -18.39
N ALA A 407 8.62 -19.54 -17.47
CA ALA A 407 8.17 -20.11 -16.22
C ALA A 407 6.79 -19.56 -15.84
N CYS A 408 6.00 -20.38 -15.16
CA CYS A 408 4.71 -19.97 -14.61
C CYS A 408 4.79 -19.89 -13.09
N LEU A 409 4.45 -18.73 -12.54
CA LEU A 409 4.20 -18.52 -11.12
C LEU A 409 2.71 -18.31 -10.92
N THR A 410 2.10 -19.05 -10.00
CA THR A 410 0.72 -18.81 -9.58
C THR A 410 0.66 -18.15 -8.22
N TYR A 411 -0.31 -17.28 -7.98
CA TYR A 411 -0.49 -16.56 -6.73
C TYR A 411 -1.97 -16.57 -6.34
N SER A 412 -2.33 -15.87 -5.24
CA SER A 412 -3.71 -15.87 -4.72
C SER A 412 -4.25 -17.29 -4.47
N GLY A 413 -3.42 -18.16 -3.87
CA GLY A 413 -3.80 -19.57 -3.65
C GLY A 413 -3.87 -20.42 -4.93
N GLY A 414 -3.31 -19.95 -6.04
CA GLY A 414 -3.34 -20.61 -7.34
C GLY A 414 -4.50 -20.17 -8.23
N ASP A 415 -5.24 -19.12 -7.86
CA ASP A 415 -6.35 -18.57 -8.64
C ASP A 415 -5.88 -17.77 -9.86
N GLU A 416 -4.67 -17.23 -9.77
CA GLU A 416 -4.10 -16.33 -10.77
C GLU A 416 -2.70 -16.77 -11.19
N GLY A 417 -2.31 -16.46 -12.42
CA GLY A 417 -1.07 -16.90 -13.03
C GLY A 417 -0.28 -15.77 -13.69
N MET A 418 1.04 -15.84 -13.58
CA MET A 418 1.99 -14.94 -14.22
C MET A 418 2.95 -15.74 -15.08
N LEU A 419 3.18 -15.26 -16.30
CA LEU A 419 4.14 -15.84 -17.23
C LEU A 419 5.44 -15.03 -17.17
N PHE A 420 6.55 -15.71 -16.93
CA PHE A 420 7.88 -15.13 -16.97
C PHE A 420 8.64 -15.66 -18.16
N ARG A 421 9.44 -14.81 -18.79
CA ARG A 421 10.30 -15.12 -19.93
C ARG A 421 11.75 -14.83 -19.59
N THR A 422 12.65 -15.67 -20.08
CA THR A 422 14.10 -15.48 -20.03
C THR A 422 14.70 -15.64 -21.42
N GLU A 423 15.79 -14.92 -21.69
CA GLU A 423 16.59 -15.04 -22.91
C GLU A 423 18.07 -15.36 -22.66
N ASP A 424 18.44 -15.58 -21.40
CA ASP A 424 19.81 -15.78 -20.94
C ASP A 424 20.00 -17.08 -20.14
N GLY A 425 19.09 -18.04 -20.32
CA GLY A 425 19.13 -19.34 -19.66
C GLY A 425 18.65 -19.30 -18.21
N GLY A 426 17.82 -18.32 -17.87
CA GLY A 426 17.22 -18.16 -16.55
C GLY A 426 18.00 -17.28 -15.58
N LYS A 427 19.07 -16.61 -16.03
CA LYS A 427 19.85 -15.68 -15.18
C LYS A 427 19.07 -14.39 -14.89
N SER A 428 18.18 -14.02 -15.79
CA SER A 428 17.17 -12.99 -15.58
C SER A 428 15.83 -13.42 -16.17
N PHE A 429 14.75 -12.93 -15.57
CA PHE A 429 13.39 -13.15 -16.01
C PHE A 429 12.63 -11.84 -16.04
N VAL A 430 11.64 -11.76 -16.91
CA VAL A 430 10.74 -10.61 -17.02
C VAL A 430 9.31 -11.11 -17.25
N GLN A 431 8.31 -10.48 -16.63
CA GLN A 431 6.90 -10.90 -16.67
C GLN A 431 6.21 -10.48 -17.97
N VAL A 432 5.83 -11.44 -18.81
CA VAL A 432 5.14 -11.19 -20.08
C VAL A 432 3.64 -11.41 -19.91
N ASN A 433 2.84 -10.45 -20.42
CA ASN A 433 1.39 -10.57 -20.51
C ASN A 433 0.95 -11.01 -21.92
N TYR A 434 -0.25 -11.57 -22.00
CA TYR A 434 -0.88 -11.98 -23.25
C TYR A 434 -2.30 -11.42 -23.30
N PRO A 435 -2.84 -11.14 -24.51
CA PRO A 435 -4.10 -10.40 -24.65
C PRO A 435 -5.27 -11.14 -24.04
N SER A 436 -6.20 -10.38 -23.46
CA SER A 436 -7.46 -10.92 -22.98
C SER A 436 -8.29 -11.48 -24.14
N ALA A 437 -8.97 -12.60 -23.90
CA ALA A 437 -9.99 -13.11 -24.82
C ALA A 437 -11.26 -12.24 -24.85
N LYS A 438 -11.41 -11.31 -23.89
CA LYS A 438 -12.52 -10.35 -23.76
C LYS A 438 -13.89 -11.02 -23.88
N VAL A 439 -14.09 -12.09 -23.13
CA VAL A 439 -15.38 -12.78 -23.07
C VAL A 439 -16.40 -11.83 -22.47
N LYS A 440 -17.55 -11.68 -23.13
CA LYS A 440 -18.63 -10.78 -22.69
C LYS A 440 -19.67 -11.56 -21.89
N LEU A 441 -19.90 -11.12 -20.65
CA LEU A 441 -20.92 -11.63 -19.74
C LEU A 441 -22.33 -11.13 -20.13
N SER A 442 -23.35 -11.73 -19.52
CA SER A 442 -24.76 -11.41 -19.81
C SER A 442 -25.17 -9.99 -19.43
N ASP A 443 -24.46 -9.37 -18.48
CA ASP A 443 -24.65 -7.98 -18.07
C ASP A 443 -23.89 -6.99 -18.97
N GLY A 444 -23.06 -7.51 -19.89
CA GLY A 444 -22.29 -6.73 -20.85
C GLY A 444 -20.83 -6.54 -20.48
N THR A 445 -20.43 -6.89 -19.25
CA THR A 445 -19.05 -6.78 -18.75
C THR A 445 -18.12 -7.72 -19.52
N ILE A 446 -16.92 -7.26 -19.85
CA ILE A 446 -15.88 -8.08 -20.48
C ILE A 446 -14.86 -8.56 -19.44
N TYR A 447 -14.34 -9.77 -19.58
CA TYR A 447 -13.28 -10.29 -18.70
C TYR A 447 -12.42 -11.30 -19.44
N ASN A 448 -11.29 -11.67 -18.82
CA ASN A 448 -10.42 -12.74 -19.31
C ASN A 448 -10.61 -14.00 -18.46
N PRO A 449 -11.17 -15.10 -18.99
CA PRO A 449 -11.24 -16.35 -18.24
C PRO A 449 -9.90 -17.10 -18.21
N PHE A 450 -8.96 -16.80 -19.13
CA PHE A 450 -7.74 -17.57 -19.32
C PHE A 450 -6.58 -16.91 -18.56
N VAL A 451 -6.51 -17.16 -17.26
CA VAL A 451 -5.56 -16.49 -16.34
C VAL A 451 -4.36 -17.35 -15.92
N ILE A 452 -4.37 -18.66 -16.21
CA ILE A 452 -3.30 -19.59 -15.79
C ILE A 452 -2.49 -20.06 -17.00
N PRO A 453 -1.22 -19.64 -17.18
CA PRO A 453 -0.33 -20.23 -18.18
C PRO A 453 -0.14 -21.74 -17.94
N GLU A 454 -0.53 -22.59 -18.90
CA GLU A 454 -0.46 -24.05 -18.76
C GLU A 454 0.80 -24.65 -19.40
N LYS A 455 1.18 -24.14 -20.58
CA LYS A 455 2.34 -24.63 -21.33
C LYS A 455 2.74 -23.67 -22.45
N VAL A 456 4.01 -23.74 -22.84
CA VAL A 456 4.55 -23.13 -24.05
C VAL A 456 5.21 -24.19 -24.93
N TRP A 457 5.18 -24.02 -26.26
CA TRP A 457 5.88 -24.91 -27.19
C TRP A 457 6.14 -24.22 -28.52
N VAL A 458 7.08 -24.74 -29.31
CA VAL A 458 7.29 -24.30 -30.69
C VAL A 458 6.70 -25.33 -31.66
N GLU A 459 5.92 -24.85 -32.63
CA GLU A 459 5.38 -25.65 -33.71
C GLU A 459 5.42 -24.83 -35.01
N GLU A 460 5.94 -25.43 -36.08
CA GLU A 460 6.09 -24.78 -37.39
C GLU A 460 6.82 -23.42 -37.37
N GLY A 461 7.72 -23.23 -36.40
CA GLY A 461 8.52 -22.01 -36.24
C GLY A 461 7.82 -20.87 -35.49
N ASN A 462 6.59 -21.09 -35.01
CA ASN A 462 5.91 -20.16 -34.11
C ASN A 462 5.93 -20.68 -32.67
N LEU A 463 5.99 -19.77 -31.70
CA LEU A 463 5.82 -20.10 -30.30
C LEU A 463 4.33 -20.03 -29.95
N TYR A 464 3.82 -21.04 -29.27
CA TYR A 464 2.45 -21.09 -28.78
C TYR A 464 2.43 -21.08 -27.26
N LEU A 465 1.36 -20.49 -26.72
CA LEU A 465 1.01 -20.51 -25.31
C LEU A 465 -0.42 -21.02 -25.17
N LEU A 466 -0.62 -21.97 -24.25
CA LEU A 466 -1.95 -22.37 -23.80
C LEU A 466 -2.16 -21.79 -22.40
N ALA A 467 -3.28 -21.09 -22.19
CA ALA A 467 -3.67 -20.56 -20.89
C ALA A 467 -5.05 -21.12 -20.48
N GLY A 468 -5.09 -21.75 -19.32
CA GLY A 468 -6.29 -22.29 -18.72
C GLY A 468 -6.99 -21.28 -17.82
N GLN A 469 -8.11 -21.74 -17.27
CA GLN A 469 -8.88 -20.98 -16.29
C GLN A 469 -8.35 -21.23 -14.89
N SER A 470 -8.75 -20.39 -13.94
CA SER A 470 -8.51 -20.67 -12.54
C SER A 470 -9.10 -22.05 -12.15
N PRO A 471 -8.36 -22.89 -11.40
CA PRO A 471 -8.92 -24.13 -10.85
C PRO A 471 -9.96 -23.91 -9.73
N TRP A 472 -10.08 -22.69 -9.20
CA TRP A 472 -10.98 -22.38 -8.08
C TRP A 472 -12.16 -21.48 -8.48
N SER A 473 -11.90 -20.46 -9.29
CA SER A 473 -12.89 -19.47 -9.73
C SER A 473 -13.29 -19.61 -11.21
N GLY A 474 -12.59 -20.45 -11.99
CA GLY A 474 -12.86 -20.66 -13.40
C GLY A 474 -14.16 -21.43 -13.64
N ASP A 475 -15.16 -20.76 -14.19
CA ASP A 475 -16.45 -21.33 -14.55
C ASP A 475 -16.87 -21.06 -15.99
N TYR A 476 -15.98 -20.48 -16.80
CA TYR A 476 -16.27 -20.14 -18.19
C TYR A 476 -16.53 -21.40 -19.00
N TYR A 477 -17.74 -21.52 -19.50
CA TYR A 477 -18.19 -22.62 -20.36
C TYR A 477 -18.45 -22.11 -21.76
N SER A 478 -17.73 -22.66 -22.74
CA SER A 478 -17.95 -22.34 -24.15
C SER A 478 -19.07 -23.23 -24.69
N GLU A 479 -20.24 -22.63 -24.93
CA GLU A 479 -21.38 -23.30 -25.57
C GLU A 479 -21.02 -23.79 -26.99
N ALA A 480 -20.15 -23.07 -27.69
CA ALA A 480 -19.70 -23.44 -29.03
C ALA A 480 -18.86 -24.73 -29.02
N LEU A 481 -18.04 -24.94 -27.99
CA LEU A 481 -17.19 -26.12 -27.83
C LEU A 481 -17.83 -27.20 -26.94
N GLY A 482 -18.87 -26.88 -26.19
CA GLY A 482 -19.53 -27.78 -25.25
C GLY A 482 -18.65 -28.20 -24.07
N LYS A 483 -17.72 -27.33 -23.63
CA LYS A 483 -16.78 -27.62 -22.52
C LYS A 483 -16.23 -26.34 -21.90
N HIS A 484 -15.49 -26.49 -20.79
CA HIS A 484 -14.60 -25.45 -20.27
C HIS A 484 -13.30 -25.45 -21.10
N PRO A 485 -13.05 -24.42 -21.94
CA PRO A 485 -11.89 -24.39 -22.81
C PRO A 485 -10.66 -23.80 -22.11
N SER A 486 -9.52 -23.93 -22.78
CA SER A 486 -8.33 -23.08 -22.57
C SER A 486 -8.21 -22.09 -23.74
N GLY A 487 -7.55 -20.96 -23.52
CA GLY A 487 -7.19 -20.00 -24.55
C GLY A 487 -5.88 -20.36 -25.23
N LEU A 488 -5.87 -20.34 -26.57
CA LEU A 488 -4.69 -20.56 -27.40
C LEU A 488 -4.15 -19.22 -27.90
N TYR A 489 -2.85 -19.05 -27.76
CA TYR A 489 -2.11 -17.86 -28.16
C TYR A 489 -0.92 -18.24 -29.02
N VAL A 490 -0.55 -17.35 -29.95
CA VAL A 490 0.62 -17.50 -30.82
C VAL A 490 1.52 -16.28 -30.69
N SER A 491 2.82 -16.49 -30.73
CA SER A 491 3.84 -15.45 -30.77
C SER A 491 4.74 -15.66 -31.98
N HIS A 492 5.01 -14.55 -32.67
CA HIS A 492 5.91 -14.46 -33.82
C HIS A 492 7.25 -13.81 -33.47
N ASP A 493 7.44 -13.46 -32.20
CA ASP A 493 8.60 -12.71 -31.70
C ASP A 493 9.24 -13.38 -30.47
N ASP A 494 9.18 -14.71 -30.42
CA ASP A 494 9.80 -15.53 -29.37
C ASP A 494 9.20 -15.26 -27.98
N GLY A 495 7.91 -14.99 -27.91
CA GLY A 495 7.13 -14.78 -26.70
C GLY A 495 7.28 -13.40 -26.08
N MET A 496 7.66 -12.38 -26.85
CA MET A 496 7.65 -10.99 -26.38
C MET A 496 6.25 -10.40 -26.42
N SER A 497 5.48 -10.75 -27.44
CA SER A 497 4.06 -10.48 -27.55
C SER A 497 3.33 -11.73 -28.02
N PHE A 498 2.03 -11.77 -27.73
CA PHE A 498 1.14 -12.87 -28.11
C PHE A 498 -0.10 -12.32 -28.81
N GLU A 499 -0.64 -13.11 -29.73
CA GLU A 499 -1.92 -12.90 -30.38
C GLU A 499 -2.89 -14.01 -29.93
N TYR A 500 -4.11 -13.63 -29.57
CA TYR A 500 -5.15 -14.61 -29.24
C TYR A 500 -5.66 -15.29 -30.52
N VAL A 501 -5.57 -16.63 -30.54
CA VAL A 501 -5.98 -17.45 -31.70
C VAL A 501 -7.41 -17.95 -31.54
N GLY A 502 -7.81 -18.30 -30.31
CA GLY A 502 -9.14 -18.81 -30.01
C GLY A 502 -9.15 -19.79 -28.85
N GLU A 503 -10.27 -20.50 -28.70
CA GLU A 503 -10.51 -21.47 -27.63
C GLU A 503 -10.14 -22.88 -28.09
N GLN A 504 -9.51 -23.67 -27.21
CA GLN A 504 -9.11 -25.06 -27.49
C GLN A 504 -9.86 -26.11 -26.68
#